data_AF-A0A0A2MB98-F1
#
_entry.id   AF-A0A0A2MB98-F1
#
_cell.length_a   1.000
_cell.length_b   1.000
_cell.length_c   1.000
_cell.angle_alpha   90.00
_cell.angle_beta   90.00
_cell.angle_gamma   90.00
#
_symmetry.space_group_name_H-M   'P 1'
#
loop_
_entity.id
_entity.type
_entity.pdbx_description
1 polymer ?
#
loop_
_entity_poly.entity_id
_entity_poly.type
_entity_poly.pdbx_seq_one_letter_code
_entity_poly.pdbx_strand_id
1 'polypeptide(L)'
;MEMFSKKERKQLQEISKKNTQLFKEAVKEIEEVYADLNNAYSAIDTVTEEFIKFTEEIKPKVEEADIVKMQAFAKKLAKVDKVARDAVRDVRDVLRSTKKRLKEIQREVN
;
A
#
# COMPACT_ATOMS: atom_id res chain seq x y z
N MET A 1 3.51 -24.46 -36.07
CA MET A 1 4.34 -23.54 -35.23
C MET A 1 5.68 -23.24 -35.92
N GLU A 2 5.65 -22.64 -37.11
CA GLU A 2 6.87 -22.15 -37.79
C GLU A 2 6.68 -20.71 -38.28
N MET A 3 6.09 -19.85 -37.44
CA MET A 3 5.83 -18.44 -37.79
C MET A 3 6.98 -17.48 -37.44
N PHE A 4 8.05 -17.93 -36.79
CA PHE A 4 9.18 -17.06 -36.41
C PHE A 4 10.53 -17.66 -36.80
N SER A 5 11.34 -16.84 -37.46
CA SER A 5 12.75 -17.08 -37.74
C SER A 5 13.58 -17.18 -36.46
N LYS A 6 14.75 -17.81 -36.56
CA LYS A 6 15.69 -17.96 -35.42
C LYS A 6 16.07 -16.61 -34.79
N LYS A 7 16.15 -15.54 -35.60
CA LYS A 7 16.44 -14.18 -35.15
C LYS A 7 15.27 -13.59 -34.35
N GLU A 8 14.04 -13.75 -34.85
CA GLU A 8 12.83 -13.28 -34.16
C GLU A 8 12.61 -14.01 -32.84
N ARG A 9 12.86 -15.33 -32.78
CA ARG A 9 12.82 -16.09 -31.52
C ARG A 9 13.82 -15.57 -30.50
N LYS A 10 15.04 -15.23 -30.93
CA LYS A 10 16.07 -14.67 -30.04
C LYS A 10 15.66 -13.28 -29.52
N GLN A 11 15.10 -12.44 -30.39
CA GLN A 11 14.57 -11.13 -30.00
C GLN A 11 13.41 -11.25 -29.00
N LEU A 12 12.47 -12.17 -29.23
CA LEU A 12 11.39 -12.47 -28.28
C LEU A 12 11.92 -12.91 -26.92
N GLN A 13 12.93 -13.80 -26.88
CA GLN A 13 13.56 -14.21 -25.63
C GLN A 13 14.25 -13.05 -24.90
N GLU A 14 14.93 -12.16 -25.61
CA GLU A 14 15.57 -10.98 -25.02
C GLU A 14 14.53 -9.99 -24.46
N ILE A 15 13.44 -9.74 -25.19
CA ILE A 15 12.32 -8.90 -24.72
C ILE A 15 11.69 -9.51 -23.47
N SER A 16 11.41 -10.81 -23.49
CA SER A 16 10.85 -11.53 -22.36
C SER A 16 11.74 -11.48 -21.10
N LYS A 17 13.06 -11.61 -21.27
CA LYS A 17 14.03 -11.47 -20.17
C LYS A 17 14.04 -10.06 -19.60
N LYS A 18 14.10 -9.03 -20.46
CA LYS A 18 14.04 -7.63 -20.05
C LYS A 18 12.74 -7.31 -19.31
N ASN A 19 11.59 -7.74 -19.85
CA ASN A 19 10.30 -7.57 -19.20
C ASN A 19 10.28 -8.24 -17.82
N THR A 20 10.77 -9.49 -17.72
CA THR A 20 10.86 -10.18 -16.43
C THR A 20 11.71 -9.42 -15.42
N GLN A 21 12.83 -8.85 -15.86
CA GLN A 21 13.70 -8.06 -15.00
C GLN A 21 13.02 -6.77 -14.52
N LEU A 22 12.38 -6.02 -15.42
CA LEU A 22 11.63 -4.81 -15.06
C LEU A 22 10.53 -5.10 -14.03
N PHE A 23 9.79 -6.21 -14.20
CA PHE A 23 8.79 -6.62 -13.22
C PHE A 23 9.39 -7.02 -11.87
N LYS A 24 10.60 -7.60 -11.83
CA LYS A 24 11.29 -7.88 -10.57
C LYS A 24 11.69 -6.60 -9.85
N GLU A 25 12.23 -5.64 -10.59
CA GLU A 25 12.62 -4.32 -10.07
C GLU A 25 11.39 -3.58 -9.53
N ALA A 26 10.30 -3.53 -10.30
CA ALA A 26 9.04 -2.93 -9.86
C ALA A 26 8.47 -3.62 -8.60
N VAL A 27 8.51 -4.95 -8.50
CA VAL A 27 8.10 -5.65 -7.28
C VAL A 27 8.92 -5.19 -6.09
N LYS A 28 10.25 -5.10 -6.23
CA LYS A 28 11.15 -4.70 -5.16
C LYS A 28 10.86 -3.26 -4.70
N GLU A 29 10.71 -2.33 -5.63
CA GLU A 29 10.38 -0.93 -5.32
C GLU A 29 9.05 -0.82 -4.55
N ILE A 30 8.02 -1.56 -5.00
CA ILE A 30 6.72 -1.56 -4.32
C ILE A 30 6.81 -2.23 -2.94
N GLU A 31 7.66 -3.26 -2.77
CA GLU A 31 7.91 -3.87 -1.46
C GLU A 31 8.53 -2.88 -0.47
N GLU A 32 9.51 -2.10 -0.91
CA GLU A 32 10.15 -1.06 -0.10
C GLU A 32 9.13 0.01 0.31
N VAL A 33 8.37 0.54 -0.66
CA VAL A 33 7.30 1.53 -0.38
C VAL A 33 6.23 0.97 0.56
N TYR A 34 5.83 -0.29 0.37
CA TYR A 34 4.86 -0.94 1.24
C TYR A 34 5.40 -1.08 2.68
N ALA A 35 6.65 -1.50 2.83
CA ALA A 35 7.28 -1.64 4.13
C ALA A 35 7.36 -0.29 4.86
N ASP A 36 7.82 0.76 4.18
CA ASP A 36 7.92 2.10 4.74
C ASP A 36 6.55 2.63 5.17
N LEU A 37 5.55 2.53 4.30
CA LEU A 37 4.20 3.02 4.59
C LEU A 37 3.53 2.22 5.72
N ASN A 38 3.68 0.90 5.72
CA ASN A 38 3.14 0.05 6.78
C ASN A 38 3.80 0.34 8.12
N ASN A 39 5.13 0.51 8.16
CA ASN A 39 5.86 0.86 9.38
C ASN A 39 5.43 2.24 9.91
N ALA A 40 5.27 3.23 9.02
CA ALA A 40 4.81 4.55 9.40
C ALA A 40 3.37 4.54 9.95
N TYR A 41 2.47 3.74 9.35
CA TYR A 41 1.10 3.59 9.84
C TYR A 41 1.02 2.84 11.16
N SER A 42 1.72 1.70 11.30
CA SER A 42 1.76 0.93 12.55
C SER A 42 2.36 1.70 13.73
N ALA A 43 3.12 2.76 13.50
CA ALA A 43 3.60 3.64 14.56
C ALA A 43 2.51 4.58 15.11
N ILE A 44 1.39 4.75 14.42
CA ILE A 44 0.33 5.71 14.75
C ILE A 44 -1.09 5.11 14.75
N ASP A 45 -1.23 3.81 14.56
CA ASP A 45 -2.54 3.14 14.38
C ASP A 45 -3.43 3.19 15.63
N THR A 46 -2.85 3.42 16.81
CA THR A 46 -3.57 3.60 18.07
C THR A 46 -3.93 5.05 18.40
N VAL A 47 -3.32 6.04 17.72
CA VAL A 47 -3.43 7.47 18.09
C VAL A 47 -4.87 7.97 18.09
N THR A 48 -5.69 7.52 17.13
CA THR A 48 -7.10 7.91 17.07
C THR A 48 -7.88 7.36 18.26
N GLU A 49 -7.65 6.11 18.64
CA GLU A 49 -8.33 5.47 19.77
C GLU A 49 -7.89 6.08 21.10
N GLU A 50 -6.60 6.35 21.26
CA GLU A 50 -6.02 7.04 22.42
C GLU A 50 -6.61 8.44 22.57
N PHE A 51 -6.73 9.19 21.47
CA PHE A 51 -7.34 10.51 21.50
C PHE A 51 -8.83 10.44 21.90
N ILE A 52 -9.59 9.50 21.37
CA ILE A 52 -11.00 9.31 21.73
C ILE A 52 -11.13 9.03 23.24
N LYS A 53 -10.36 8.08 23.77
CA LYS A 53 -10.34 7.78 25.22
C LYS A 53 -10.00 9.01 26.05
N PHE A 54 -8.97 9.75 25.66
CA PHE A 54 -8.60 11.01 26.31
C PHE A 54 -9.75 12.02 26.30
N THR A 55 -10.47 12.15 25.19
CA THR A 55 -11.63 13.07 25.12
C THR A 55 -12.78 12.66 26.05
N GLU A 56 -12.97 11.36 26.26
CA GLU A 56 -13.98 10.83 27.18
C GLU A 56 -13.60 11.06 28.65
N GLU A 57 -12.32 10.88 28.99
CA GLU A 57 -11.78 11.11 30.34
C GLU A 57 -11.83 12.58 30.77
N ILE A 58 -11.60 13.51 29.83
CA ILE A 58 -11.57 14.95 30.13
C ILE A 58 -12.96 15.60 30.07
N LYS A 59 -13.93 14.95 29.42
CA LYS A 59 -15.30 15.42 29.25
C LYS A 59 -15.95 16.01 30.52
N PRO A 60 -15.83 15.42 31.73
CA PRO A 60 -16.44 15.98 32.94
C PRO A 60 -15.73 17.24 33.48
N LYS A 61 -14.57 17.62 32.93
CA LYS A 61 -13.72 18.72 33.43
C LYS A 61 -13.71 19.93 32.49
N VAL A 62 -14.47 19.89 31.40
CA VAL A 62 -14.37 20.82 30.27
C VAL A 62 -15.75 21.36 29.92
N GLU A 63 -15.79 22.60 29.43
CA GLU A 63 -17.02 23.24 28.97
C GLU A 63 -17.62 22.53 27.75
N GLU A 64 -18.94 22.57 27.63
CA GLU A 64 -19.69 21.90 26.56
C GLU A 64 -19.27 22.36 25.15
N ALA A 65 -18.93 23.64 25.00
CA ALA A 65 -18.43 24.20 23.74
C ALA A 65 -17.09 23.55 23.29
N ASP A 66 -16.20 23.25 24.22
CA ASP A 66 -14.91 22.63 23.92
C ASP A 66 -15.05 21.12 23.67
N ILE A 67 -15.99 20.45 24.35
CA ILE A 67 -16.34 19.05 24.05
C ILE A 67 -16.77 18.90 22.59
N VAL A 68 -17.61 19.81 22.08
CA VAL A 68 -18.05 19.79 20.67
C VAL A 68 -16.87 19.95 19.72
N LYS A 69 -15.90 20.83 20.01
CA LYS A 69 -14.68 20.99 19.20
C LYS A 69 -13.82 19.73 19.22
N MET A 70 -13.63 19.13 20.40
CA MET A 70 -12.87 17.89 20.57
C MET A 70 -13.49 16.73 19.78
N GLN A 71 -14.81 16.57 19.82
CA GLN A 71 -15.52 15.57 19.01
C GLN A 71 -15.39 15.83 17.51
N ALA A 72 -15.46 17.09 17.08
CA ALA A 72 -15.25 17.44 15.68
C ALA A 72 -13.82 17.12 15.22
N PHE A 73 -12.82 17.33 16.07
CA PHE A 73 -11.44 16.95 15.81
C PHE A 73 -11.26 15.43 15.76
N ALA A 74 -11.82 14.68 16.72
CA ALA A 74 -11.80 13.22 16.73
C ALA A 74 -12.36 12.63 15.42
N LYS A 75 -13.46 13.19 14.91
CA LYS A 75 -14.02 12.80 13.59
C LYS A 75 -13.09 13.06 12.42
N LYS A 76 -12.34 14.17 12.45
CA LYS A 76 -11.34 14.47 11.41
C LYS A 76 -10.14 13.53 11.52
N LEU A 77 -9.65 13.28 12.72
CA LEU A 77 -8.55 12.36 12.99
C LEU A 77 -8.88 10.94 12.52
N ALA A 78 -10.09 10.44 12.82
CA ALA A 78 -10.56 9.14 12.34
C ALA A 78 -10.63 9.04 10.81
N LYS A 79 -10.90 10.16 10.10
CA LYS A 79 -10.82 10.18 8.63
C LYS A 79 -9.37 10.09 8.15
N VAL A 80 -8.44 10.77 8.81
CA VAL A 80 -7.00 10.68 8.48
C VAL A 80 -6.50 9.26 8.70
N ASP A 81 -6.81 8.65 9.84
CA ASP A 81 -6.47 7.26 10.13
C ASP A 81 -7.02 6.31 9.05
N LYS A 82 -8.31 6.45 8.70
CA LYS A 82 -8.91 5.66 7.64
C LYS A 82 -8.15 5.81 6.31
N VAL A 83 -7.85 7.03 5.89
CA VAL A 83 -7.14 7.30 4.64
C VAL A 83 -5.73 6.70 4.67
N ALA A 84 -5.01 6.81 5.78
CA ALA A 84 -3.69 6.20 5.94
C ALA A 84 -3.75 4.67 5.85
N ARG A 85 -4.72 4.04 6.52
CA ARG A 85 -4.96 2.60 6.44
C ARG A 85 -5.31 2.13 5.03
N ASP A 86 -6.19 2.88 4.36
CA ASP A 86 -6.60 2.58 2.99
C ASP A 86 -5.41 2.69 2.03
N ALA A 87 -4.52 3.69 2.20
CA ALA A 87 -3.30 3.81 1.42
C ALA A 87 -2.35 2.61 1.60
N VAL A 88 -2.13 2.15 2.84
CA VAL A 88 -1.34 0.92 3.12
C VAL A 88 -1.94 -0.28 2.39
N ARG A 89 -3.27 -0.41 2.44
CA ARG A 89 -4.00 -1.49 1.79
C ARG A 89 -3.86 -1.45 0.27
N ASP A 90 -4.00 -0.27 -0.33
CA ASP A 90 -3.91 -0.09 -1.78
C ASP A 90 -2.52 -0.46 -2.30
N VAL A 91 -1.45 0.00 -1.62
CA VAL A 91 -0.07 -0.37 -1.98
C VAL A 91 0.14 -1.88 -1.84
N ARG A 92 -0.38 -2.51 -0.78
CA ARG A 92 -0.33 -3.97 -0.60
C ARG A 92 -1.01 -4.71 -1.74
N ASP A 93 -2.17 -4.22 -2.19
CA ASP A 93 -2.97 -4.86 -3.21
C ASP A 93 -2.30 -4.69 -4.60
N VAL A 94 -1.71 -3.52 -4.87
CA VAL A 94 -0.80 -3.30 -6.01
C VAL A 94 0.37 -4.29 -5.95
N LEU A 95 1.07 -4.41 -4.83
CA LEU A 95 2.18 -5.34 -4.66
C LEU A 95 1.80 -6.79 -5.00
N ARG A 96 0.66 -7.25 -4.45
CA ARG A 96 0.12 -8.59 -4.73
C ARG A 96 -0.17 -8.79 -6.22
N SER A 97 -0.78 -7.80 -6.87
CA SER A 97 -1.09 -7.85 -8.29
C SER A 97 0.18 -7.93 -9.16
N THR A 98 1.20 -7.14 -8.85
CA THR A 98 2.48 -7.11 -9.57
C THR A 98 3.25 -8.41 -9.39
N LYS A 99 3.27 -8.97 -8.16
CA LYS A 99 3.82 -10.30 -7.89
C LYS A 99 3.12 -11.40 -8.67
N LYS A 100 1.79 -11.35 -8.77
CA LYS A 100 1.01 -12.29 -9.58
C LYS A 100 1.40 -12.18 -11.06
N ARG A 101 1.48 -10.96 -11.58
CA ARG A 101 1.86 -10.72 -12.98
C ARG A 101 3.28 -11.20 -13.29
N LEU A 102 4.23 -10.98 -12.39
CA LEU A 102 5.60 -11.49 -12.53
C LEU A 102 5.63 -13.03 -12.63
N LYS A 103 4.83 -13.73 -11.82
CA LYS A 103 4.72 -15.20 -11.89
C LYS A 103 4.12 -15.69 -13.20
N GLU A 104 3.14 -14.98 -13.75
CA GLU A 104 2.56 -15.27 -15.06
C GLU A 104 3.60 -15.13 -16.17
N ILE A 105 4.32 -13.99 -16.21
CA ILE A 105 5.40 -13.75 -17.17
C ILE A 105 6.47 -14.84 -17.07
N GLN A 106 6.90 -15.21 -15.86
CA GLN A 106 7.88 -16.28 -15.68
C GLN A 106 7.40 -17.64 -16.21
N ARG A 107 6.09 -17.93 -16.19
CA ARG A 107 5.52 -19.15 -16.76
C ARG A 107 5.40 -19.09 -18.29
N GLU A 108 5.17 -17.91 -18.86
CA GLU A 108 5.09 -17.71 -20.32
C GLU A 108 6.47 -17.77 -20.98
N VAL A 109 7.54 -17.50 -20.22
CA VAL A 109 8.93 -17.42 -20.70
C VAL A 109 9.69 -18.75 -20.53
N ASN A 110 9.28 -19.59 -19.59
CA ASN A 110 9.84 -20.94 -19.35
C ASN A 110 9.12 -21.99 -20.20
#